data_AF-K1SEN1-F1
#
_entry.id   AF-K1SEN1-F1
#
_cell.length_a   1.000
_cell.length_b   1.000
_cell.length_c   1.000
_cell.angle_alpha   90.00
_cell.angle_beta   90.00
_cell.angle_gamma   90.00
#
_symmetry.space_group_name_H-M   'P 1'
#
loop_
_entity.id
_entity.type
_entity.pdbx_description
1 polymer ?
#
loop_
_entity_poly.entity_id
_entity_poly.type
_entity_poly.pdbx_seq_one_letter_code
_entity_poly.pdbx_strand_id
1 'polypeptide(L)'
;MELYQAYTDYHGMMDLTENLYRHVSKEVLGTTVITYNGIEMDLGKPFERLTMLDAVKKYSGVDFNEIKTLDEARAAAKEHN
;
A
#
# COMPACT_ATOMS: atom_id res chain seq x y z
N MET A 1 3.23 -13.18 9.65
CA MET A 1 4.16 -13.98 8.83
C MET A 1 5.38 -13.12 8.59
N GLU A 2 6.58 -13.66 8.79
CA GLU A 2 7.82 -13.00 8.39
C GLU A 2 8.53 -13.91 7.38
N LEU A 3 9.12 -13.33 6.33
CA LEU A 3 9.78 -14.06 5.27
C LEU A 3 10.99 -13.29 4.75
N TYR A 4 12.03 -14.03 4.39
CA TYR A 4 13.27 -13.50 3.82
C TYR A 4 13.64 -14.31 2.58
N GLN A 5 14.15 -13.62 1.56
CA GLN A 5 14.61 -14.24 0.32
C GLN A 5 15.95 -13.63 -0.10
N ALA A 6 16.95 -14.47 -0.33
CA ALA A 6 18.25 -14.01 -0.81
C ALA A 6 18.17 -13.58 -2.29
N TYR A 7 19.06 -12.66 -2.69
CA TYR A 7 19.15 -12.14 -4.06
C TYR A 7 17.87 -11.47 -4.58
N THR A 8 17.05 -10.91 -3.69
CA THR A 8 15.87 -10.13 -4.03
C THR A 8 15.91 -8.76 -3.35
N ASP A 9 15.08 -7.85 -3.84
CA ASP A 9 14.87 -6.53 -3.28
C ASP A 9 13.40 -6.34 -2.83
N TYR A 10 13.06 -5.12 -2.45
CA TYR A 10 11.71 -4.80 -2.01
C TYR A 10 10.65 -4.95 -3.12
N HIS A 11 11.02 -4.85 -4.41
CA HIS A 11 10.10 -5.11 -5.51
C HIS A 11 9.75 -6.59 -5.59
N GLY A 12 10.74 -7.47 -5.48
CA GLY A 12 10.50 -8.91 -5.42
C GLY A 12 9.62 -9.30 -4.22
N MET A 13 9.78 -8.63 -3.08
CA MET A 13 8.91 -8.84 -1.91
C MET A 13 7.49 -8.33 -2.10
N MET A 14 7.29 -7.23 -2.84
CA MET A 14 5.95 -6.78 -3.23
C MET A 14 5.26 -7.82 -4.13
N ASP A 15 5.98 -8.32 -5.15
CA ASP A 15 5.45 -9.33 -6.08
C ASP A 15 5.13 -10.65 -5.38
N LEU A 16 5.99 -11.11 -4.47
CA LEU A 16 5.75 -12.31 -3.68
C LEU A 16 4.49 -12.17 -2.81
N THR A 17 4.34 -11.03 -2.14
CA THR A 17 3.20 -10.77 -1.25
C THR A 17 1.90 -10.75 -2.04
N GLU A 18 1.86 -10.07 -3.18
CA GLU A 18 0.67 -10.01 -4.04
C GLU A 18 0.27 -11.41 -4.53
N ASN A 19 1.25 -12.19 -5.00
CA ASN A 19 1.02 -13.56 -5.46
C ASN A 19 0.53 -14.49 -4.36
N LEU A 20 1.04 -14.34 -3.13
CA LEU A 20 0.58 -15.08 -1.98
C LEU A 20 -0.91 -14.82 -1.71
N TYR A 21 -1.34 -13.57 -1.65
CA TYR A 21 -2.76 -13.24 -1.42
C TYR A 21 -3.66 -13.74 -2.55
N ARG A 22 -3.23 -13.58 -3.80
CA ARG A 22 -3.94 -14.09 -4.98
C ARG A 22 -4.09 -15.61 -4.95
N HIS A 23 -3.04 -16.32 -4.57
CA HIS A 23 -3.06 -17.78 -4.48
C HIS A 23 -3.99 -18.25 -3.35
N VAL A 24 -3.82 -17.72 -2.14
CA VAL A 24 -4.63 -18.13 -0.98
C VAL A 24 -6.12 -17.83 -1.19
N SER A 25 -6.46 -16.67 -1.76
CA SER A 25 -7.87 -16.33 -2.07
C SER A 25 -8.49 -17.32 -3.06
N LYS A 26 -7.77 -17.67 -4.15
CA LYS A 26 -8.23 -18.70 -5.09
C LYS A 26 -8.38 -20.07 -4.45
N GLU A 27 -7.41 -20.52 -3.66
CA GLU A 27 -7.45 -21.86 -3.06
C GLU A 27 -8.54 -22.01 -1.99
N VAL A 28 -8.74 -20.99 -1.17
CA VAL A 28 -9.68 -21.07 -0.04
C VAL A 28 -11.10 -20.69 -0.44
N LEU A 29 -11.26 -19.69 -1.32
CA LEU A 29 -12.57 -19.12 -1.68
C LEU A 29 -13.02 -19.46 -3.11
N GLY A 30 -12.12 -19.97 -3.95
CA GLY A 30 -12.39 -20.22 -5.38
C GLY A 30 -12.40 -18.95 -6.25
N THR A 31 -12.14 -17.78 -5.67
CA THR A 31 -12.20 -16.48 -6.35
C THR A 31 -11.16 -15.51 -5.79
N THR A 32 -10.78 -14.50 -6.56
CA THR A 32 -9.95 -13.38 -6.08
C THR A 32 -10.77 -12.14 -5.71
N VAL A 33 -12.07 -12.14 -6.03
CA VAL A 33 -12.98 -11.04 -5.68
C VAL A 33 -13.60 -11.33 -4.33
N ILE A 34 -13.38 -10.45 -3.37
CA ILE A 34 -13.89 -10.55 -2.00
C ILE A 34 -14.72 -9.32 -1.65
N THR A 35 -15.66 -9.48 -0.72
CA THR A 35 -16.36 -8.35 -0.10
C THR A 35 -16.00 -8.30 1.37
N TYR A 36 -15.46 -7.17 1.82
CA TYR A 36 -15.10 -6.93 3.22
C TYR A 36 -15.71 -5.62 3.70
N ASN A 37 -16.48 -5.66 4.80
CA ASN A 37 -17.24 -4.51 5.32
C ASN A 37 -18.08 -3.78 4.25
N GLY A 38 -18.67 -4.52 3.31
CA GLY A 38 -19.48 -3.98 2.22
C GLY A 38 -18.67 -3.39 1.05
N ILE A 39 -17.33 -3.45 1.09
CA ILE A 39 -16.45 -3.00 0.02
C ILE A 39 -16.00 -4.21 -0.79
N GLU A 40 -16.29 -4.19 -2.09
CA GLU A 40 -15.79 -5.18 -3.02
C GLU A 40 -14.35 -4.86 -3.42
N MET A 41 -13.48 -5.87 -3.37
CA MET A 41 -12.06 -5.76 -3.68
C MET A 41 -11.62 -6.97 -4.52
N ASP A 42 -10.77 -6.72 -5.53
CA ASP A 42 -10.20 -7.78 -6.36
C ASP A 42 -8.71 -7.96 -6.06
N LEU A 43 -8.38 -9.02 -5.33
CA LEU A 43 -7.02 -9.42 -5.00
C LEU A 43 -6.26 -10.01 -6.22
N GLY A 44 -6.95 -10.19 -7.34
CA GLY A 44 -6.40 -10.76 -8.56
C GLY A 44 -5.63 -9.75 -9.40
N LYS A 45 -5.91 -8.46 -9.24
CA LYS A 45 -5.26 -7.37 -9.99
C LYS A 45 -3.90 -7.00 -9.40
N PRO A 46 -3.00 -6.38 -10.20
CA PRO A 46 -1.80 -5.76 -9.66
C PRO A 46 -2.15 -4.70 -8.61
N PHE A 47 -1.44 -4.70 -7.48
CA PHE A 47 -1.64 -3.73 -6.42
C PHE A 47 -1.04 -2.38 -6.82
N GLU A 48 -1.70 -1.28 -6.44
CA GLU A 48 -1.18 0.06 -6.70
C GLU A 48 0.15 0.23 -5.96
N ARG A 49 1.21 0.53 -6.72
CA ARG A 49 2.52 0.89 -6.17
C ARG A 49 2.59 2.40 -6.07
N LEU A 50 2.49 2.91 -4.85
CA LEU A 50 2.48 4.35 -4.56
C LEU A 50 3.51 4.66 -3.49
N THR A 51 4.33 5.68 -3.70
CA THR A 51 5.25 6.13 -2.64
C THR A 51 4.46 6.79 -1.52
N MET A 52 4.99 6.79 -0.29
CA MET A 52 4.33 7.44 0.83
C MET A 52 4.12 8.95 0.56
N LEU A 53 5.10 9.62 -0.04
CA LEU A 53 5.01 11.05 -0.38
C LEU A 53 3.92 11.32 -1.43
N ASP A 54 3.85 10.49 -2.47
CA ASP A 54 2.80 10.61 -3.49
C ASP A 54 1.41 10.32 -2.89
N ALA A 55 1.30 9.35 -1.98
CA ALA A 55 0.05 9.05 -1.29
C ALA A 55 -0.43 10.24 -0.45
N VAL A 56 0.46 10.84 0.33
CA VAL A 56 0.12 12.01 1.15
C VAL A 56 -0.30 13.17 0.25
N LYS A 57 0.46 13.46 -0.81
CA LYS A 57 0.09 14.49 -1.77
C LYS A 57 -1.25 14.23 -2.47
N LYS A 58 -1.51 12.97 -2.88
CA LYS A 58 -2.76 12.56 -3.56
C LYS A 58 -3.99 12.72 -2.67
N TYR A 59 -3.91 12.33 -1.40
CA TYR A 59 -5.09 12.26 -0.52
C TYR A 59 -5.26 13.47 0.42
N SER A 60 -4.17 14.18 0.77
CA SER A 60 -4.23 15.37 1.64
C SER A 60 -3.98 16.69 0.88
N GLY A 61 -3.35 16.63 -0.29
CA GLY A 61 -2.92 17.83 -1.04
C GLY A 61 -1.58 18.42 -0.57
N VAL A 62 -1.00 17.93 0.53
CA VAL A 62 0.29 18.40 1.05
C VAL A 62 1.46 17.75 0.33
N ASP A 63 2.36 18.56 -0.22
CA ASP A 63 3.61 18.08 -0.80
C ASP A 63 4.73 18.00 0.25
N PHE A 64 4.94 16.80 0.80
CA PHE A 64 5.99 16.58 1.78
C PHE A 64 7.42 16.62 1.21
N ASN A 65 7.61 16.70 -0.11
CA ASN A 65 8.94 16.96 -0.68
C ASN A 65 9.42 18.39 -0.41
N GLU A 66 8.48 19.33 -0.21
CA GLU A 66 8.78 20.74 0.04
C GLU A 66 8.95 21.06 1.54
N ILE A 67 8.57 20.13 2.42
CA ILE A 67 8.70 20.27 3.87
C ILE A 67 10.12 19.85 4.28
N LYS A 68 10.87 20.78 4.87
CA LYS A 68 12.30 20.57 5.18
C LYS A 68 12.57 20.54 6.67
N THR A 69 11.63 21.03 7.49
CA THR A 69 11.78 21.11 8.93
C THR A 69 10.66 20.37 9.66
N LEU A 70 10.98 19.93 10.88
CA LEU A 70 10.00 19.31 11.76
C LEU A 70 8.84 20.25 12.12
N ASP A 71 9.12 21.55 12.22
CA ASP A 71 8.10 22.53 12.58
C ASP A 71 7.12 22.79 11.42
N GLU A 72 7.59 22.84 10.18
CA GLU A 72 6.73 22.87 8.98
C GLU A 72 5.86 21.61 8.88
N ALA A 73 6.43 20.42 9.11
CA ALA A 73 5.68 19.16 9.11
C ALA A 73 4.56 19.16 10.16
N ARG A 74 4.86 19.67 11.36
CA ARG A 74 3.87 19.80 12.46
C ARG A 74 2.78 20.80 12.13
N ALA A 75 3.11 21.90 11.45
CA ALA A 75 2.11 22.88 11.00
C ALA A 75 1.16 22.25 9.99
N ALA A 76 1.68 21.59 8.94
CA ALA A 76 0.87 20.91 7.93
C ALA A 76 -0.04 19.83 8.55
N ALA A 77 0.45 19.08 9.55
CA ALA A 77 -0.36 18.09 10.25
C ALA A 77 -1.52 18.71 11.08
N LYS A 78 -1.32 19.91 11.64
CA LYS A 78 -2.35 20.65 12.40
C LYS A 78 -3.42 21.28 11.51
N GLU A 79 -3.14 21.56 10.24
CA GLU A 79 -4.13 22.12 9.32
C GLU A 79 -5.13 21.07 8.81
N HIS A 80 -4.84 19.79 9.02
CA HIS A 80 -5.67 18.66 8.58
C HIS A 80 -6.28 17.86 9.74
N ASN A 81 -6.26 18.39 10.96
CA ASN A 81 -6.93 17.86 12.17
C ASN A 81 -7.43 18.99 13.08
#